data_AF-A0A950B6C4-F1
#
_entry.id   AF-A0A950B6C4-F1
#
_cell.length_a   1.000
_cell.length_b   1.000
_cell.length_c   1.000
_cell.angle_alpha   90.00
_cell.angle_beta   90.00
_cell.angle_gamma   90.00
#
_symmetry.space_group_name_H-M   'P 1'
#
loop_
_entity.id
_entity.type
_entity.pdbx_description
1 polymer ?
#
loop_
_entity_poly.entity_id
_entity_poly.type
_entity_poly.pdbx_seq_one_letter_code
_entity_poly.pdbx_strand_id
1 'polypeptide(L)'
;MKLRHAVFAGPGRSGLYGLEFKRFSRGLAPRGAVAGGVVCTGLHACLLLGMMALAAPARAELRFVCSPAQLPMLEKQMVEYLGKLDIDPALVTKSAQQDTGVVAYALATPENDTDTLDLFRRAEYKLPLESVQLPVRDGKLRKVVTVSKKEILLSMLQHGRMTSFDDAACSLGALEDHIGVRQNIVAWTEVLQWTWPDGGRARWNQSYWANGIPRNGVSMAAALMDAFQSQSKYAIGCYTAAKLLMAQGVVDYFQRVRPDASRELGVERRLALDGDPLVDVEPPRMWSFEKEFDPATLPRPGKLLRIAERVAPRNFIPGDWAYFVNTDPRSSQKTGYEGSNAIYLGRGKFGDFYNDNHHAYTFDQKLDEVYQWRNGVFSRSRDFKKIQKISAQDYERLARTPEEGGLVLDIRATPHLFGYETLPPLGTR
;
A
#
# COMPACT_ATOMS: atom_id res chain seq x y z
N MET A 1 -2.28 18.45 -7.47
CA MET A 1 -3.06 17.24 -7.74
C MET A 1 -4.34 17.26 -6.88
N LYS A 2 -5.47 17.72 -7.43
CA LYS A 2 -6.78 17.60 -6.77
C LYS A 2 -7.32 16.22 -7.10
N LEU A 3 -6.96 15.22 -6.31
CA LEU A 3 -7.82 14.04 -6.19
C LEU A 3 -9.24 14.57 -5.93
N ARG A 4 -10.26 13.99 -6.56
CA ARG A 4 -11.66 14.20 -6.14
C ARG A 4 -11.84 13.55 -4.76
N HIS A 5 -11.22 14.15 -3.78
CA HIS A 5 -11.27 13.79 -2.38
C HIS A 5 -11.88 14.98 -1.70
N ALA A 6 -13.02 14.76 -1.07
CA ALA A 6 -13.65 15.74 -0.21
C ALA A 6 -12.77 16.00 1.01
N VAL A 7 -11.71 16.79 0.82
CA VAL A 7 -11.06 17.59 1.85
C VAL A 7 -11.41 19.04 1.51
N PHE A 8 -12.56 19.49 2.00
CA PHE A 8 -12.92 20.90 1.97
C PHE A 8 -12.09 21.62 3.04
N ALA A 9 -11.09 22.39 2.60
CA ALA A 9 -10.56 23.50 3.39
C ALA A 9 -11.67 24.57 3.53
N GLY A 10 -11.89 25.05 4.76
CA GLY A 10 -12.89 26.07 5.08
C GLY A 10 -12.53 27.47 4.54
N PRO A 11 -13.51 28.39 4.49
CA PRO A 11 -13.38 29.66 3.79
C PRO A 11 -12.69 30.72 4.65
N GLY A 12 -11.85 31.55 4.02
CA GLY A 12 -11.21 32.66 4.72
C GLY A 12 -10.39 33.56 3.81
N ARG A 13 -11.06 34.38 3.00
CA ARG A 13 -10.84 35.84 2.82
C ARG A 13 -11.36 36.29 1.45
N SER A 14 -12.42 37.09 1.55
CA SER A 14 -12.89 38.04 0.55
C SER A 14 -11.75 38.93 0.06
N GLY A 15 -11.55 38.95 -1.25
CA GLY A 15 -10.70 39.89 -1.96
C GLY A 15 -11.22 40.00 -3.39
N LEU A 16 -12.02 41.04 -3.63
CA LEU A 16 -12.41 41.53 -4.95
C LEU A 16 -11.19 41.57 -5.88
N TYR A 17 -11.30 41.02 -7.09
CA TYR A 17 -10.89 41.69 -8.33
C TYR A 17 -11.55 40.92 -9.48
N GLY A 18 -12.46 41.59 -10.17
CA GLY A 18 -13.05 41.10 -11.40
C GLY A 18 -12.08 41.24 -12.57
N LEU A 19 -12.29 40.42 -13.60
CA LEU A 19 -12.15 40.83 -14.99
C LEU A 19 -12.85 39.79 -15.87
N GLU A 20 -13.86 40.30 -16.58
CA GLU A 20 -14.50 39.67 -17.73
C GLU A 20 -13.44 39.21 -18.75
N PHE A 21 -13.71 38.15 -19.53
CA PHE A 21 -13.48 38.27 -20.96
C PHE A 21 -14.50 37.45 -21.78
N LYS A 22 -15.12 38.18 -22.71
CA LYS A 22 -16.21 37.81 -23.59
C LYS A 22 -15.75 36.87 -24.72
N ARG A 23 -16.69 35.98 -25.10
CA ARG A 23 -16.82 35.40 -26.44
C ARG A 23 -16.78 36.49 -27.52
N PHE A 24 -16.03 36.25 -28.59
CA PHE A 24 -16.36 36.77 -29.90
C PHE A 24 -16.22 35.67 -30.96
N SER A 25 -17.28 35.54 -31.74
CA SER A 25 -17.39 34.71 -32.94
C SER A 25 -17.45 35.64 -34.17
N ARG A 26 -17.26 35.03 -35.36
CA ARG A 26 -17.30 35.55 -36.75
C ARG A 26 -15.90 35.87 -37.27
N GLY A 27 -15.43 35.35 -38.40
CA GLY A 27 -16.06 34.60 -39.49
C GLY A 27 -15.48 35.08 -40.82
N LEU A 28 -15.22 34.16 -41.75
CA LEU A 28 -15.18 34.26 -43.22
C LEU A 28 -14.03 33.46 -43.84
N ALA A 29 -14.41 32.46 -44.65
CA ALA A 29 -13.62 31.83 -45.70
C ALA A 29 -13.85 32.63 -47.02
N PRO A 30 -13.50 32.15 -48.25
CA PRO A 30 -12.69 31.00 -48.67
C PRO A 30 -11.72 31.33 -49.86
N ARG A 31 -10.94 30.33 -50.30
CA ARG A 31 -10.47 30.01 -51.68
C ARG A 31 -9.22 29.13 -51.53
N GLY A 32 -9.00 28.01 -52.21
CA GLY A 32 -9.74 27.23 -53.20
C GLY A 32 -8.77 26.17 -53.76
N ALA A 33 -9.30 24.98 -54.10
CA ALA A 33 -8.85 23.97 -55.07
C ALA A 33 -7.35 23.48 -55.04
N VAL A 34 -6.97 22.22 -55.28
CA VAL A 34 -7.40 21.21 -56.26
C VAL A 34 -6.96 19.80 -55.77
N ALA A 35 -7.72 18.79 -56.22
CA ALA A 35 -7.48 17.34 -56.31
C ALA A 35 -6.04 16.91 -56.72
N GLY A 36 -5.60 15.65 -56.65
CA GLY A 36 -6.15 14.32 -56.39
C GLY A 36 -4.93 13.37 -56.35
N GLY A 37 -4.94 12.27 -55.60
CA GLY A 37 -5.55 11.03 -56.04
C GLY A 37 -4.57 10.18 -56.87
N VAL A 38 -3.77 9.32 -56.21
CA VAL A 38 -3.21 8.11 -56.83
C VAL A 38 -3.33 6.97 -55.82
N VAL A 39 -4.20 6.02 -56.17
CA VAL A 39 -4.26 4.67 -55.60
C VAL A 39 -3.16 3.87 -56.28
N CYS A 40 -2.29 3.23 -55.50
CA CYS A 40 -1.44 2.17 -56.00
C CYS A 40 -1.49 0.99 -55.03
N THR A 41 -2.07 -0.10 -55.53
CA THR A 41 -2.05 -1.45 -54.96
C THR A 41 -0.64 -2.02 -54.99
N GLY A 42 -0.20 -2.62 -53.89
CA GLY A 42 1.05 -3.38 -53.86
C GLY A 42 1.21 -4.16 -52.57
N LEU A 43 1.01 -5.48 -52.66
CA LEU A 43 1.49 -6.47 -51.70
C LEU A 43 2.91 -6.12 -51.26
N HIS A 44 3.14 -5.96 -49.95
CA HIS A 44 4.40 -6.34 -49.32
C HIS A 44 4.09 -6.95 -47.96
N ALA A 45 4.43 -8.23 -47.84
CA ALA A 45 4.55 -8.91 -46.58
C ALA A 45 5.55 -8.17 -45.71
N CYS A 46 5.06 -7.49 -44.67
CA CYS A 46 5.88 -7.15 -43.52
C CYS A 46 5.51 -8.13 -42.42
N LEU A 47 6.39 -9.12 -42.21
CA LEU A 47 6.56 -9.77 -40.92
C LEU A 47 6.76 -8.65 -39.89
N LEU A 48 5.68 -8.22 -39.24
CA LEU A 48 5.79 -7.61 -37.93
C LEU A 48 6.12 -8.75 -36.99
N LEU A 49 7.42 -9.00 -36.84
CA LEU A 49 7.99 -9.49 -35.58
C LEU A 49 7.48 -8.54 -34.49
N GLY A 50 6.32 -8.89 -33.94
CA GLY A 50 5.87 -8.33 -32.68
C GLY A 50 6.98 -8.65 -31.69
N MET A 51 7.73 -7.63 -31.30
CA MET A 51 8.61 -7.68 -30.15
C MET A 51 7.75 -8.20 -28.99
N MET A 52 7.92 -9.48 -28.67
CA MET A 52 7.50 -10.00 -27.40
C MET A 52 8.11 -9.07 -26.36
N ALA A 53 7.26 -8.37 -25.61
CA ALA A 53 7.67 -7.77 -24.36
C ALA A 53 8.14 -8.94 -23.48
N LEU A 54 9.45 -9.18 -23.46
CA LEU A 54 10.09 -10.08 -22.50
C LEU A 54 9.98 -9.42 -21.13
N ALA A 55 8.82 -9.53 -20.49
CA ALA A 55 8.72 -9.32 -19.05
C ALA A 55 9.35 -10.54 -18.37
N ALA A 56 10.64 -10.43 -18.04
CA ALA A 56 11.25 -11.30 -17.04
C ALA A 56 11.66 -10.49 -15.79
N PRO A 57 10.74 -10.19 -14.87
CA PRO A 57 11.05 -10.03 -13.45
C PRO A 57 10.59 -11.31 -12.72
N ALA A 58 11.20 -11.81 -11.64
CA ALA A 58 12.18 -11.29 -10.72
C ALA A 58 12.99 -12.48 -10.16
N ARG A 59 14.20 -12.24 -9.60
CA ARG A 59 14.79 -13.09 -8.54
C ARG A 59 15.84 -12.36 -7.71
N ALA A 60 15.36 -11.87 -6.57
CA ALA A 60 15.83 -12.21 -5.24
C ALA A 60 14.73 -11.71 -4.29
N GLU A 61 14.34 -12.49 -3.30
CA GLU A 61 13.08 -12.32 -2.60
C GLU A 61 13.31 -11.50 -1.32
N LEU A 62 14.32 -11.93 -0.57
CA LEU A 62 14.98 -11.16 0.46
C LEU A 62 16.46 -11.03 0.12
N ARG A 63 16.89 -9.84 -0.29
CA ARG A 63 18.27 -9.57 -0.73
C ARG A 63 18.96 -8.59 0.20
N PHE A 64 20.23 -8.87 0.48
CA PHE A 64 21.13 -7.95 1.16
C PHE A 64 22.28 -7.58 0.22
N VAL A 65 22.58 -6.30 0.14
CA VAL A 65 23.71 -5.75 -0.62
C VAL A 65 24.61 -5.03 0.36
N CYS A 66 25.76 -5.63 0.63
CA CYS A 66 26.64 -5.32 1.75
C CYS A 66 28.05 -5.04 1.27
N SER A 67 28.91 -4.50 2.14
CA SER A 67 30.34 -4.69 1.91
C SER A 67 30.71 -6.18 2.07
N PRO A 68 31.64 -6.73 1.27
CA PRO A 68 32.03 -8.14 1.37
C PRO A 68 32.47 -8.57 2.78
N ALA A 69 33.05 -7.65 3.56
CA ALA A 69 33.47 -7.91 4.94
C ALA A 69 32.31 -8.11 5.93
N GLN A 70 31.12 -7.57 5.65
CA GLN A 70 29.93 -7.71 6.50
C GLN A 70 29.19 -9.03 6.27
N LEU A 71 29.32 -9.63 5.08
CA LEU A 71 28.55 -10.81 4.69
C LEU A 71 28.65 -11.99 5.66
N PRO A 72 29.85 -12.43 6.12
CA PRO A 72 29.94 -13.59 7.00
C PRO A 72 29.18 -13.43 8.32
N MET A 73 29.21 -12.21 8.89
CA MET A 73 28.46 -11.90 10.11
C MET A 73 26.96 -11.89 9.85
N LEU A 74 26.52 -11.25 8.77
CA LEU A 74 25.11 -11.23 8.38
C LEU A 74 24.58 -12.64 8.15
N GLU A 75 25.31 -13.49 7.43
CA GLU A 75 24.89 -14.86 7.14
C GLU A 75 24.71 -15.68 8.42
N LYS A 76 25.64 -15.54 9.38
CA LYS A 76 25.53 -16.17 10.70
C LYS A 76 24.29 -15.68 11.44
N GLN A 77 24.09 -14.36 11.50
CA GLN A 77 22.93 -13.73 12.13
C GLN A 77 21.61 -14.18 11.49
N MET A 78 21.57 -14.34 10.17
CA MET A 78 20.40 -14.83 9.45
C MET A 78 20.06 -16.28 9.83
N VAL A 79 21.05 -17.17 9.95
CA VAL A 79 20.83 -18.55 10.43
C VAL A 79 20.25 -18.56 11.84
N GLU A 80 20.81 -17.74 12.74
CA GLU A 80 20.30 -17.59 14.11
C GLU A 80 18.86 -17.06 14.12
N TYR A 81 18.55 -16.09 13.26
CA TYR A 81 17.21 -15.50 13.18
C TYR A 81 16.16 -16.45 12.61
N LEU A 82 16.51 -17.23 11.57
CA LEU A 82 15.65 -18.29 11.05
C LEU A 82 15.34 -19.32 12.14
N GLY A 83 16.35 -19.75 12.90
CA GLY A 83 16.18 -20.65 14.05
C GLY A 83 15.30 -20.05 15.15
N LYS A 84 15.48 -18.76 15.48
CA LYS A 84 14.65 -18.02 16.47
C LYS A 84 13.17 -18.00 16.08
N LEU A 85 12.86 -17.98 14.79
CA LEU A 85 11.49 -18.02 14.26
C LEU A 85 10.99 -19.44 13.95
N ASP A 86 11.73 -20.48 14.34
CA ASP A 86 11.40 -21.89 14.08
C ASP A 86 11.17 -22.16 12.58
N ILE A 87 11.97 -21.54 11.72
CA ILE A 87 11.95 -21.79 10.28
C ILE A 87 12.98 -22.88 9.99
N ASP A 88 12.49 -24.01 9.47
CA ASP A 88 13.35 -25.11 9.04
C ASP A 88 14.28 -24.64 7.91
N PRO A 89 15.62 -24.75 8.06
CA PRO A 89 16.57 -24.37 7.02
C PRO A 89 16.33 -25.05 5.67
N ALA A 90 15.71 -26.23 5.63
CA ALA A 90 15.37 -26.92 4.38
C ALA A 90 14.32 -26.17 3.55
N LEU A 91 13.55 -25.27 4.17
CA LEU A 91 12.56 -24.43 3.49
C LEU A 91 13.16 -23.19 2.85
N VAL A 92 14.45 -22.91 3.07
CA VAL A 92 15.10 -21.68 2.62
C VAL A 92 16.29 -22.00 1.74
N THR A 93 16.29 -21.46 0.52
CA THR A 93 17.45 -21.45 -0.36
C THR A 93 18.26 -20.19 -0.13
N LYS A 94 19.58 -20.32 -0.19
CA LYS A 94 20.54 -19.20 -0.09
C LYS A 94 21.38 -19.16 -1.36
N SER A 95 21.53 -17.98 -1.96
CA SER A 95 22.54 -17.72 -2.97
C SER A 95 23.42 -16.55 -2.52
N ALA A 96 24.73 -16.66 -2.69
CA ALA A 96 25.69 -15.65 -2.27
C ALA A 96 26.72 -15.41 -3.37
N GLN A 97 27.02 -14.13 -3.61
CA GLN A 97 28.10 -13.65 -4.47
C GLN A 97 29.05 -12.87 -3.56
N GLN A 98 30.04 -13.57 -3.01
CA GLN A 98 30.92 -13.00 -1.98
C GLN A 98 31.78 -11.84 -2.50
N ASP A 99 32.15 -11.91 -3.78
CA ASP A 99 32.91 -10.89 -4.50
C ASP A 99 32.14 -9.58 -4.67
N THR A 100 30.83 -9.66 -4.92
CA THR A 100 29.96 -8.48 -5.11
C THR A 100 29.26 -8.03 -3.83
N GLY A 101 29.44 -8.75 -2.71
CA GLY A 101 28.83 -8.38 -1.44
C GLY A 101 27.33 -8.66 -1.37
N VAL A 102 26.81 -9.55 -2.23
CA VAL A 102 25.36 -9.83 -2.34
C VAL A 102 25.03 -11.20 -1.76
N VAL A 103 24.01 -11.25 -0.89
CA VAL A 103 23.37 -12.51 -0.45
C VAL A 103 21.86 -12.41 -0.58
N ALA A 104 21.25 -13.48 -1.06
CA ALA A 104 19.80 -13.58 -1.23
C ALA A 104 19.25 -14.86 -0.60
N TYR A 105 18.07 -14.73 -0.02
CA TYR A 105 17.31 -15.80 0.59
C TYR A 105 15.93 -15.90 -0.06
N ALA A 106 15.47 -17.11 -0.32
CA ALA A 106 14.17 -17.39 -0.89
C ALA A 106 13.59 -18.68 -0.34
N LEU A 107 12.28 -18.88 -0.44
CA LEU A 107 11.66 -20.16 -0.12
C LEU A 107 12.10 -21.24 -1.13
N ALA A 108 12.26 -22.47 -0.64
CA ALA A 108 12.56 -23.65 -1.46
C ALA A 108 11.31 -24.16 -2.18
N THR A 109 10.61 -23.26 -2.89
CA THR A 109 9.39 -23.54 -3.66
C THR A 109 9.69 -23.46 -5.16
N PRO A 110 8.81 -24.00 -6.03
CA PRO A 110 8.92 -23.77 -7.47
C PRO A 110 8.97 -22.28 -7.81
N GLU A 111 9.74 -21.97 -8.83
CA GLU A 111 9.99 -20.62 -9.33
C GLU A 111 8.74 -19.79 -9.64
N ASN A 112 7.68 -20.46 -10.08
CA ASN A 112 6.39 -19.88 -10.45
C ASN A 112 5.39 -19.82 -9.28
N ASP A 113 5.72 -20.41 -8.13
CA ASP A 113 4.95 -20.25 -6.91
C ASP A 113 5.23 -18.87 -6.33
N THR A 114 4.29 -17.95 -6.53
CA THR A 114 4.38 -16.57 -6.04
C THR A 114 3.29 -16.24 -5.04
N ASP A 115 2.45 -17.22 -4.68
CA ASP A 115 1.30 -16.99 -3.83
C ASP A 115 1.74 -16.92 -2.37
N THR A 116 1.35 -15.83 -1.70
CA THR A 116 1.58 -15.63 -0.27
C THR A 116 0.28 -15.70 0.54
N LEU A 117 -0.86 -15.72 -0.15
CA LEU A 117 -2.19 -15.73 0.46
C LEU A 117 -2.48 -17.08 1.12
N ASP A 118 -1.82 -18.16 0.70
CA ASP A 118 -2.06 -19.52 1.16
C ASP A 118 -0.98 -20.09 2.09
N LEU A 119 0.09 -19.32 2.43
CA LEU A 119 1.19 -19.78 3.30
C LEU A 119 0.67 -20.38 4.61
N PHE A 120 -0.37 -19.79 5.19
CA PHE A 120 -1.01 -20.26 6.43
C PHE A 120 -1.68 -21.64 6.33
N ARG A 121 -1.88 -22.14 5.11
CA ARG A 121 -2.43 -23.47 4.83
C ARG A 121 -1.34 -24.51 4.55
N ARG A 122 -0.11 -24.07 4.28
CA ARG A 122 1.05 -24.93 4.01
C ARG A 122 1.58 -25.49 5.33
N ALA A 123 1.25 -26.75 5.61
CA ALA A 123 1.44 -27.38 6.92
C ALA A 123 2.92 -27.39 7.37
N GLU A 124 3.84 -27.49 6.42
CA GLU A 124 5.28 -27.44 6.60
C GLU A 124 5.76 -26.14 7.27
N TYR A 125 5.06 -25.01 7.08
CA TYR A 125 5.45 -23.73 7.65
C TYR A 125 5.03 -23.57 9.12
N LYS A 126 4.06 -24.36 9.59
CA LYS A 126 3.57 -24.37 10.98
C LYS A 126 3.39 -22.94 11.51
N LEU A 127 2.62 -22.12 10.80
CA LEU A 127 2.49 -20.70 11.10
C LEU A 127 1.63 -20.46 12.36
N PRO A 128 2.22 -19.95 13.46
CA PRO A 128 1.44 -19.58 14.62
C PRO A 128 0.77 -18.21 14.41
N LEU A 129 -0.30 -17.98 15.17
CA LEU A 129 -0.73 -16.62 15.48
C LEU A 129 0.09 -16.10 16.66
N GLU A 130 0.47 -14.83 16.61
CA GLU A 130 1.11 -14.15 17.74
C GLU A 130 0.12 -13.28 18.48
N SER A 131 0.43 -12.95 19.73
CA SER A 131 -0.38 -12.03 20.50
C SER A 131 0.43 -10.85 20.99
N VAL A 132 -0.09 -9.65 20.73
CA VAL A 132 0.51 -8.39 21.13
C VAL A 132 -0.45 -7.59 22.01
N GLN A 133 0.08 -6.63 22.75
CA GLN A 133 -0.72 -5.73 23.58
C GLN A 133 -0.78 -4.36 22.91
N LEU A 134 -1.99 -3.84 22.70
CA LEU A 134 -2.21 -2.48 22.19
C LEU A 134 -2.78 -1.59 23.29
N PRO A 135 -2.31 -0.34 23.40
CA PRO A 135 -2.88 0.62 24.33
C PRO A 135 -4.32 0.97 23.94
N VAL A 136 -5.18 1.04 24.95
CA VAL A 136 -6.53 1.59 24.85
C VAL A 136 -6.67 2.75 25.85
N ARG A 137 -7.84 3.37 25.92
CA ARG A 137 -8.07 4.50 26.84
C ARG A 137 -7.74 4.14 28.30
N ASP A 138 -7.44 5.18 29.08
CA ASP A 138 -7.17 5.14 30.52
C ASP A 138 -5.97 4.25 30.90
N GLY A 139 -4.97 4.18 30.02
CA GLY A 139 -3.73 3.42 30.25
C GLY A 139 -3.91 1.90 30.24
N LYS A 140 -5.09 1.40 29.86
CA LYS A 140 -5.35 -0.04 29.77
C LYS A 140 -4.69 -0.62 28.52
N LEU A 141 -4.44 -1.93 28.55
CA LEU A 141 -3.93 -2.70 27.42
C LEU A 141 -4.98 -3.71 26.96
N ARG A 142 -5.11 -3.87 25.65
CA ARG A 142 -5.91 -4.91 25.02
C ARG A 142 -4.97 -5.93 24.37
N LYS A 143 -5.18 -7.20 24.69
CA LYS A 143 -4.55 -8.31 23.97
C LYS A 143 -5.18 -8.43 22.58
N VAL A 144 -4.36 -8.45 21.55
CA VAL A 144 -4.75 -8.63 20.14
C VAL A 144 -4.03 -9.85 19.60
N VAL A 145 -4.75 -10.69 18.86
CA VAL A 145 -4.18 -11.81 18.11
C VAL A 145 -3.89 -11.31 16.71
N THR A 146 -2.66 -11.50 16.22
CA THR A 146 -2.17 -10.92 14.97
C THR A 146 -1.24 -11.90 14.25
N VAL A 147 -0.79 -11.50 13.06
CA VAL A 147 0.19 -12.23 12.26
C VAL A 147 1.49 -12.47 13.01
N SER A 148 2.12 -13.63 12.79
CA SER A 148 3.45 -13.90 13.36
C SER A 148 4.56 -13.25 12.56
N LYS A 149 5.69 -12.98 13.22
CA LYS A 149 6.92 -12.55 12.55
C LYS A 149 7.43 -13.61 11.59
N LYS A 150 7.18 -14.89 11.91
CA LYS A 150 7.44 -16.04 11.05
C LYS A 150 6.70 -15.94 9.71
N GLU A 151 5.39 -15.67 9.73
CA GLU A 151 4.60 -15.49 8.50
C GLU A 151 5.07 -14.29 7.67
N ILE A 152 5.42 -13.17 8.32
CA ILE A 152 5.97 -12.01 7.62
C ILE A 152 7.28 -12.37 6.92
N LEU A 153 8.22 -13.03 7.62
CA LEU A 153 9.50 -13.41 7.01
C LEU A 153 9.31 -14.42 5.88
N LEU A 154 8.46 -15.44 6.04
CA LEU A 154 8.18 -16.41 4.97
C LEU A 154 7.56 -15.72 3.75
N SER A 155 6.69 -14.73 3.96
CA SER A 155 6.13 -13.92 2.86
C SER A 155 7.21 -13.07 2.16
N MET A 156 8.25 -12.62 2.88
CA MET A 156 9.42 -11.92 2.31
C MET A 156 10.34 -12.85 1.52
N LEU A 157 10.36 -14.13 1.86
CA LEU A 157 11.16 -15.15 1.18
C LEU A 157 10.43 -15.74 -0.04
N GLN A 158 9.10 -15.61 -0.15
CA GLN A 158 8.32 -16.13 -1.28
C GLN A 158 8.64 -15.38 -2.59
N HIS A 159 8.75 -16.12 -3.69
CA HIS A 159 8.93 -15.55 -5.03
C HIS A 159 7.80 -14.59 -5.41
N GLY A 160 8.07 -13.71 -6.38
CA GLY A 160 7.07 -12.80 -6.94
C GLY A 160 7.25 -11.34 -6.56
N ARG A 161 8.24 -11.01 -5.72
CA ARG A 161 8.76 -9.65 -5.56
C ARG A 161 10.17 -9.63 -4.95
N MET A 162 10.81 -8.46 -5.00
CA MET A 162 12.10 -8.19 -4.37
C MET A 162 11.93 -7.33 -3.12
N THR A 163 12.57 -7.73 -2.02
CA THR A 163 12.84 -6.86 -0.87
C THR A 163 14.34 -6.73 -0.65
N SER A 164 14.89 -5.54 -0.86
CA SER A 164 16.34 -5.27 -0.73
C SER A 164 16.67 -4.50 0.55
N PHE A 165 17.81 -4.85 1.12
CA PHE A 165 18.46 -4.24 2.29
C PHE A 165 19.87 -3.86 1.89
N ASP A 166 20.03 -2.60 1.47
CA ASP A 166 21.23 -2.11 0.79
C ASP A 166 22.02 -1.16 1.71
N ASP A 167 23.34 -1.11 1.53
CA ASP A 167 24.25 -0.21 2.23
C ASP A 167 24.10 -0.29 3.77
N ALA A 168 23.78 0.82 4.44
CA ALA A 168 23.57 0.87 5.88
C ALA A 168 22.38 0.00 6.35
N ALA A 169 21.47 -0.34 5.44
CA ALA A 169 20.38 -1.25 5.71
C ALA A 169 20.75 -2.72 5.55
N CYS A 170 21.93 -3.06 5.01
CA CYS A 170 22.45 -4.41 5.10
C CYS A 170 22.80 -4.74 6.57
N SER A 171 21.79 -5.16 7.33
CA SER A 171 21.93 -5.64 8.69
C SER A 171 20.72 -6.48 9.08
N LEU A 172 20.92 -7.43 10.00
CA LEU A 172 19.79 -8.16 10.59
C LEU A 172 18.84 -7.21 11.35
N GLY A 173 19.38 -6.16 11.98
CA GLY A 173 18.59 -5.19 12.73
C GLY A 173 17.56 -4.47 11.85
N ALA A 174 17.91 -4.12 10.61
CA ALA A 174 17.00 -3.52 9.64
C ALA A 174 15.85 -4.49 9.27
N LEU A 175 16.18 -5.77 9.06
CA LEU A 175 15.17 -6.80 8.79
C LEU A 175 14.21 -6.98 9.99
N GLU A 176 14.75 -7.12 11.20
CA GLU A 176 13.94 -7.27 12.41
C GLU A 176 13.00 -6.08 12.62
N ASP A 177 13.47 -4.85 12.40
CA ASP A 177 12.62 -3.66 12.49
C ASP A 177 11.57 -3.59 11.40
N HIS A 178 11.91 -3.94 10.16
CA HIS A 178 10.94 -3.96 9.07
C HIS A 178 9.82 -4.97 9.33
N ILE A 179 10.17 -6.16 9.84
CA ILE A 179 9.19 -7.18 10.27
C ILE A 179 8.37 -6.66 11.46
N GLY A 180 9.00 -6.03 12.44
CA GLY A 180 8.36 -5.49 13.63
C GLY A 180 7.33 -4.39 13.31
N VAL A 181 7.71 -3.42 12.47
CA VAL A 181 6.83 -2.34 12.00
C VAL A 181 5.62 -2.94 11.27
N ARG A 182 5.85 -3.91 10.37
CA ARG A 182 4.78 -4.62 9.66
C ARG A 182 3.81 -5.31 10.60
N GLN A 183 4.31 -6.07 11.57
CA GLN A 183 3.45 -6.71 12.58
C GLN A 183 2.65 -5.68 13.38
N ASN A 184 3.26 -4.54 13.72
CA ASN A 184 2.58 -3.48 14.48
C ASN A 184 1.46 -2.82 13.65
N ILE A 185 1.69 -2.54 12.37
CA ILE A 185 0.66 -2.07 11.43
C ILE A 185 -0.50 -3.08 11.39
N VAL A 186 -0.20 -4.37 11.21
CA VAL A 186 -1.24 -5.41 11.17
C VAL A 186 -2.02 -5.46 12.48
N ALA A 187 -1.33 -5.45 13.63
CA ALA A 187 -1.99 -5.49 14.93
C ALA A 187 -2.99 -4.35 15.13
N TRP A 188 -2.63 -3.11 14.74
CA TRP A 188 -3.58 -1.99 14.76
C TRP A 188 -4.73 -2.16 13.77
N THR A 189 -4.49 -2.85 12.65
CA THR A 189 -5.50 -3.14 11.63
C THR A 189 -6.55 -4.15 12.11
N GLU A 190 -6.17 -5.14 12.92
CA GLU A 190 -7.06 -6.21 13.44
C GLU A 190 -8.24 -5.68 14.28
N VAL A 191 -8.24 -4.39 14.63
CA VAL A 191 -9.12 -3.80 15.65
C VAL A 191 -9.81 -2.51 15.20
N LEU A 192 -9.88 -2.27 13.90
CA LEU A 192 -10.45 -1.07 13.30
C LEU A 192 -11.98 -1.16 13.17
N GLN A 193 -12.63 -0.04 13.40
CA GLN A 193 -14.07 0.16 13.46
C GLN A 193 -14.42 1.67 13.38
N TRP A 194 -13.76 2.41 12.49
CA TRP A 194 -14.11 3.80 12.23
C TRP A 194 -15.48 3.92 11.57
N THR A 195 -16.06 5.11 11.56
CA THR A 195 -17.30 5.35 10.82
C THR A 195 -16.98 5.68 9.36
N TRP A 196 -17.68 5.05 8.42
CA TRP A 196 -17.65 5.50 7.03
C TRP A 196 -18.50 6.79 6.88
N PRO A 197 -18.02 7.85 6.20
CA PRO A 197 -18.75 9.13 6.14
C PRO A 197 -19.94 9.14 5.18
N ASP A 198 -20.25 8.05 4.47
CA ASP A 198 -21.39 7.94 3.52
C ASP A 198 -21.42 9.07 2.46
N GLY A 199 -20.25 9.42 1.92
CA GLY A 199 -20.09 10.52 0.95
C GLY A 199 -20.11 11.92 1.57
N GLY A 200 -20.32 12.03 2.89
CA GLY A 200 -20.19 13.25 3.66
C GLY A 200 -18.73 13.68 3.88
N ARG A 201 -18.56 14.82 4.56
CA ARG A 201 -17.23 15.31 4.95
C ARG A 201 -16.64 14.45 6.06
N ALA A 202 -15.31 14.35 6.08
CA ALA A 202 -14.61 13.72 7.18
C ALA A 202 -14.92 14.42 8.52
N ARG A 203 -15.16 13.63 9.56
CA ARG A 203 -15.35 14.07 10.95
C ARG A 203 -14.14 13.65 11.77
N TRP A 204 -13.61 14.59 12.54
CA TRP A 204 -12.42 14.42 13.36
C TRP A 204 -12.71 14.75 14.82
N ASN A 205 -11.99 14.14 15.76
CA ASN A 205 -12.04 14.55 17.16
C ASN A 205 -11.39 15.94 17.31
N GLN A 206 -12.22 16.97 17.47
CA GLN A 206 -11.78 18.36 17.49
C GLN A 206 -10.87 18.72 18.67
N SER A 207 -10.76 17.88 19.70
CA SER A 207 -9.78 18.09 20.78
C SER A 207 -8.34 17.85 20.32
N TYR A 208 -8.14 16.99 19.32
CA TYR A 208 -6.81 16.58 18.84
C TYR A 208 -6.50 17.11 17.44
N TRP A 209 -7.53 17.26 16.60
CA TRP A 209 -7.37 17.53 15.18
C TRP A 209 -8.12 18.80 14.73
N ALA A 210 -7.51 19.51 13.80
CA ALA A 210 -8.10 20.52 12.95
C ALA A 210 -8.07 20.00 11.50
N ASN A 211 -9.14 19.31 11.08
CA ASN A 211 -9.30 18.77 9.72
C ASN A 211 -8.14 17.90 9.21
N GLY A 212 -7.64 16.98 10.03
CA GLY A 212 -6.54 16.08 9.66
C GLY A 212 -5.14 16.60 10.02
N ILE A 213 -5.04 17.79 10.62
CA ILE A 213 -3.80 18.35 11.17
C ILE A 213 -3.90 18.38 12.70
N PRO A 214 -2.91 17.89 13.46
CA PRO A 214 -2.90 17.99 14.92
C PRO A 214 -3.01 19.45 15.39
N ARG A 215 -3.74 19.69 16.48
CA ARG A 215 -3.87 21.04 17.05
C ARG A 215 -2.59 21.49 17.75
N ASN A 216 -2.42 22.80 17.86
CA ASN A 216 -1.35 23.40 18.66
C ASN A 216 -1.34 22.81 20.09
N GLY A 217 -0.18 22.36 20.54
CA GLY A 217 0.01 21.73 21.85
C GLY A 217 -0.33 20.23 21.91
N VAL A 218 -0.84 19.63 20.83
CA VAL A 218 -1.07 18.19 20.71
C VAL A 218 0.09 17.57 19.92
N SER A 219 0.79 16.59 20.50
CA SER A 219 1.87 15.89 19.77
C SER A 219 1.31 14.99 18.67
N MET A 220 2.16 14.66 17.68
CA MET A 220 1.78 13.77 16.59
C MET A 220 1.35 12.39 17.13
N ALA A 221 2.17 11.76 17.98
CA ALA A 221 1.83 10.50 18.63
C ALA A 221 0.49 10.56 19.39
N ALA A 222 0.21 11.64 20.14
CA ALA A 222 -1.04 11.77 20.89
C ALA A 222 -2.26 11.89 19.96
N ALA A 223 -2.15 12.68 18.89
CA ALA A 223 -3.22 12.84 17.90
C ALA A 223 -3.51 11.52 17.16
N LEU A 224 -2.45 10.83 16.71
CA LEU A 224 -2.55 9.53 16.05
C LEU A 224 -3.19 8.50 17.00
N MET A 225 -2.69 8.37 18.23
CA MET A 225 -3.22 7.42 19.22
C MET A 225 -4.71 7.65 19.50
N ASP A 226 -5.17 8.90 19.64
CA ASP A 226 -6.59 9.20 19.85
C ASP A 226 -7.46 8.67 18.69
N ALA A 227 -6.97 8.69 17.46
CA ALA A 227 -7.72 8.14 16.32
C ALA A 227 -8.05 6.65 16.49
N PHE A 228 -7.20 5.87 17.18
CA PHE A 228 -7.40 4.43 17.41
C PHE A 228 -8.11 4.12 18.73
N GLN A 229 -7.95 4.98 19.73
CA GLN A 229 -8.61 4.83 21.04
C GLN A 229 -10.05 5.39 21.05
N SER A 230 -10.35 6.32 20.14
CA SER A 230 -11.61 7.07 20.09
C SER A 230 -12.33 6.91 18.75
N GLN A 231 -12.20 5.75 18.10
CA GLN A 231 -12.60 5.53 16.70
C GLN A 231 -14.00 6.04 16.33
N SER A 232 -14.99 5.91 17.22
CA SER A 232 -16.37 6.39 17.00
C SER A 232 -16.52 7.91 16.86
N LYS A 233 -15.50 8.69 17.27
CA LYS A 233 -15.44 10.14 17.04
C LYS A 233 -14.99 10.50 15.62
N TYR A 234 -14.52 9.53 14.85
CA TYR A 234 -13.97 9.73 13.52
C TYR A 234 -14.93 9.15 12.48
N ALA A 235 -15.23 9.95 11.46
CA ALA A 235 -15.85 9.45 10.24
C ALA A 235 -14.93 9.80 9.07
N ILE A 236 -14.26 8.82 8.48
CA ILE A 236 -13.16 9.04 7.53
C ILE A 236 -13.21 8.04 6.38
N GLY A 237 -12.77 8.47 5.20
CA GLY A 237 -12.67 7.59 4.04
C GLY A 237 -11.49 6.62 4.14
N CYS A 238 -11.48 5.58 3.30
CA CYS A 238 -10.53 4.45 3.41
C CYS A 238 -9.09 4.89 3.14
N TYR A 239 -8.93 5.91 2.29
CA TYR A 239 -7.64 6.51 2.02
C TYR A 239 -7.05 7.20 3.26
N THR A 240 -7.84 8.05 3.93
CA THR A 240 -7.42 8.70 5.19
C THR A 240 -7.17 7.67 6.30
N ALA A 241 -8.01 6.63 6.37
CA ALA A 241 -7.86 5.53 7.33
C ALA A 241 -6.53 4.78 7.13
N ALA A 242 -6.18 4.44 5.89
CA ALA A 242 -4.91 3.79 5.56
C ALA A 242 -3.70 4.65 5.96
N LYS A 243 -3.75 5.97 5.73
CA LYS A 243 -2.67 6.89 6.12
C LYS A 243 -2.51 7.02 7.63
N LEU A 244 -3.61 7.17 8.36
CA LEU A 244 -3.59 7.20 9.84
C LEU A 244 -2.99 5.91 10.40
N LEU A 245 -3.36 4.77 9.82
CA LEU A 245 -2.83 3.46 10.18
C LEU A 245 -1.33 3.33 9.90
N MET A 246 -0.86 3.77 8.74
CA MET A 246 0.57 3.74 8.42
C MET A 246 1.37 4.65 9.35
N ALA A 247 0.88 5.87 9.60
CA ALA A 247 1.50 6.79 10.54
C ALA A 247 1.54 6.23 11.97
N GLN A 248 0.39 5.77 12.48
CA GLN A 248 0.31 5.16 13.82
C GLN A 248 1.20 3.93 13.94
N GLY A 249 1.12 3.00 12.98
CA GLY A 249 1.85 1.75 13.03
C GLY A 249 3.37 1.94 13.11
N VAL A 250 3.91 2.95 12.43
CA VAL A 250 5.33 3.31 12.49
C VAL A 250 5.68 4.07 13.77
N VAL A 251 4.92 5.12 14.12
CA VAL A 251 5.20 5.94 15.31
C VAL A 251 5.10 5.11 16.59
N ASP A 252 4.02 4.34 16.77
CA ASP A 252 3.82 3.49 17.94
C ASP A 252 4.83 2.34 18.02
N TYR A 253 5.39 1.89 16.88
CA TYR A 253 6.46 0.89 16.90
C TYR A 253 7.70 1.42 17.64
N PHE A 254 8.19 2.61 17.26
CA PHE A 254 9.36 3.21 17.90
C PHE A 254 9.07 3.86 19.24
N GLN A 255 7.79 4.07 19.59
CA GLN A 255 7.42 4.54 20.91
C GLN A 255 7.32 3.39 21.93
N ARG A 256 6.75 2.25 21.53
CA ARG A 256 6.32 1.20 22.46
C ARG A 256 6.92 -0.18 22.21
N VAL A 257 7.00 -0.61 20.95
CA VAL A 257 7.41 -1.98 20.62
C VAL A 257 8.93 -2.12 20.66
N ARG A 258 9.64 -1.18 20.04
CA ARG A 258 11.09 -1.02 20.13
C ARG A 258 11.41 0.44 20.43
N PRO A 259 11.31 0.86 21.70
CA PRO A 259 11.50 2.25 22.10
C PRO A 259 12.82 2.85 21.57
N ASP A 260 12.71 3.88 20.74
CA ASP A 260 13.81 4.66 20.19
C ASP A 260 13.34 6.09 19.91
N ALA A 261 13.57 6.98 20.89
CA ALA A 261 13.11 8.36 20.84
C ALA A 261 13.68 9.16 19.66
N SER A 262 14.88 8.82 19.18
CA SER A 262 15.50 9.49 18.04
C SER A 262 14.77 9.12 16.74
N ARG A 263 14.49 7.83 16.54
CA ARG A 263 13.73 7.35 15.37
C ARG A 263 12.29 7.80 15.41
N GLU A 264 11.62 7.73 16.57
CA GLU A 264 10.27 8.28 16.77
C GLU A 264 10.21 9.75 16.35
N LEU A 265 11.09 10.60 16.89
CA LEU A 265 11.13 12.02 16.56
C LEU A 265 11.45 12.27 15.09
N GLY A 266 12.33 11.46 14.48
CA GLY A 266 12.63 11.52 13.06
C GLY A 266 11.41 11.24 12.18
N VAL A 267 10.62 10.22 12.53
CA VAL A 267 9.35 9.87 11.85
C VAL A 267 8.32 11.00 12.02
N GLU A 268 8.13 11.51 13.25
CA GLU A 268 7.17 12.59 13.51
C GLU A 268 7.52 13.87 12.74
N ARG A 269 8.80 14.27 12.74
CA ARG A 269 9.28 15.43 11.98
C ARG A 269 9.04 15.26 10.48
N ARG A 270 9.28 14.05 9.96
CA ARG A 270 9.05 13.75 8.54
C ARG A 270 7.57 13.82 8.18
N LEU A 271 6.67 13.36 9.04
CA LEU A 271 5.23 13.52 8.89
C LEU A 271 4.84 15.01 8.83
N ALA A 272 5.35 15.80 9.77
CA ALA A 272 5.00 17.21 9.93
C ALA A 272 5.66 18.19 8.92
N LEU A 273 6.56 17.72 8.05
CA LEU A 273 7.48 18.57 7.28
C LEU A 273 6.77 19.64 6.41
N ASP A 274 5.63 19.30 5.83
CA ASP A 274 4.84 20.18 4.94
C ASP A 274 3.58 20.76 5.62
N GLY A 275 3.47 20.62 6.94
CA GLY A 275 2.34 21.09 7.74
C GLY A 275 1.09 20.20 7.68
N ASP A 276 1.07 19.12 6.88
CA ASP A 276 -0.05 18.17 6.82
C ASP A 276 0.45 16.72 6.93
N PRO A 277 0.32 16.08 8.10
CA PRO A 277 0.88 14.75 8.33
C PRO A 277 0.26 13.63 7.51
N LEU A 278 -0.92 13.87 6.92
CA LEU A 278 -1.65 12.86 6.15
C LEU A 278 -1.60 13.12 4.65
N VAL A 279 -0.76 14.05 4.18
CA VAL A 279 -0.45 14.17 2.75
C VAL A 279 0.87 13.49 2.44
N ASP A 280 0.93 12.80 1.30
CA ASP A 280 2.11 12.13 0.75
C ASP A 280 2.76 11.14 1.74
N VAL A 281 1.95 10.48 2.60
CA VAL A 281 2.44 9.37 3.46
C VAL A 281 3.03 8.26 2.58
N GLU A 282 2.32 7.95 1.52
CA GLU A 282 2.74 7.16 0.37
C GLU A 282 3.26 8.03 -0.79
N PRO A 283 4.10 7.48 -1.68
CA PRO A 283 4.53 8.17 -2.90
C PRO A 283 3.34 8.41 -3.85
N PRO A 284 3.27 9.56 -4.57
CA PRO A 284 2.22 9.82 -5.55
C PRO A 284 2.09 8.74 -6.63
N ARG A 285 3.20 8.05 -6.94
CA ARG A 285 3.23 6.90 -7.85
C ARG A 285 2.18 5.83 -7.53
N MET A 286 1.75 5.70 -6.28
CA MET A 286 0.65 4.79 -5.92
C MET A 286 -0.64 5.06 -6.71
N TRP A 287 -0.82 6.29 -7.18
CA TRP A 287 -2.00 6.79 -7.86
C TRP A 287 -1.79 6.99 -9.36
N SER A 288 -0.72 6.43 -9.94
CA SER A 288 -0.37 6.65 -11.35
C SER A 288 -1.37 6.06 -12.37
N PHE A 289 -2.28 5.20 -11.91
CA PHE A 289 -3.36 4.64 -12.73
C PHE A 289 -4.53 5.62 -12.95
N GLU A 290 -4.60 6.70 -12.16
CA GLU A 290 -5.66 7.69 -12.25
C GLU A 290 -5.54 8.53 -13.54
N LYS A 291 -6.66 8.79 -14.21
CA LYS A 291 -6.67 9.53 -15.50
C LYS A 291 -6.15 10.96 -15.37
N GLU A 292 -6.36 11.60 -14.22
CA GLU A 292 -5.94 12.98 -13.93
C GLU A 292 -4.59 13.03 -13.18
N PHE A 293 -3.86 11.91 -13.14
CA PHE A 293 -2.55 11.84 -12.50
C PHE A 293 -1.55 12.77 -13.20
N ASP A 294 -0.77 13.51 -12.42
CA ASP A 294 0.30 14.38 -12.92
C ASP A 294 1.61 13.60 -13.03
N PRO A 295 2.11 13.28 -14.24
CA PRO A 295 3.33 12.49 -14.41
C PRO A 295 4.57 13.16 -13.83
N ALA A 296 4.59 14.49 -13.70
CA ALA A 296 5.71 15.20 -13.09
C ALA A 296 5.90 14.84 -11.61
N THR A 297 4.88 14.25 -10.99
CA THR A 297 4.90 13.85 -9.59
C THR A 297 5.44 12.45 -9.33
N LEU A 298 5.66 11.63 -10.38
CA LEU A 298 6.17 10.25 -10.28
C LEU A 298 7.43 10.09 -9.43
N PRO A 299 8.45 10.98 -9.55
CA PRO A 299 9.70 10.79 -8.82
C PRO A 299 9.59 11.14 -7.32
N ARG A 300 8.47 11.77 -6.90
CA ARG A 300 8.34 12.25 -5.52
C ARG A 300 8.24 11.06 -4.56
N PRO A 301 9.07 11.02 -3.50
CA PRO A 301 8.99 9.95 -2.51
C PRO A 301 7.82 10.16 -1.56
N GLY A 302 7.46 9.09 -0.84
CA GLY A 302 6.53 9.16 0.29
C GLY A 302 7.24 9.56 1.57
N LYS A 303 6.46 10.03 2.55
CA LYS A 303 6.96 10.32 3.89
C LYS A 303 7.28 9.06 4.65
N LEU A 304 6.41 8.05 4.63
CA LEU A 304 6.63 6.83 5.40
C LEU A 304 6.78 5.58 4.55
N LEU A 305 6.31 5.63 3.30
CA LEU A 305 6.25 4.46 2.45
C LEU A 305 7.05 4.64 1.17
N ARG A 306 7.53 3.50 0.66
CA ARG A 306 8.10 3.30 -0.67
C ARG A 306 7.23 2.34 -1.48
N ILE A 307 7.33 2.40 -2.81
CA ILE A 307 6.62 1.47 -3.69
C ILE A 307 7.49 0.24 -3.98
N ALA A 308 6.96 -0.95 -3.69
CA ALA A 308 7.41 -2.19 -4.31
C ALA A 308 6.68 -2.35 -5.65
N GLU A 309 7.42 -2.57 -6.72
CA GLU A 309 6.92 -2.63 -8.11
C GLU A 309 7.01 -4.04 -8.68
N ARG A 310 6.24 -4.31 -9.74
CA ARG A 310 6.23 -5.60 -10.43
C ARG A 310 5.98 -6.76 -9.47
N VAL A 311 5.08 -6.54 -8.51
CA VAL A 311 4.68 -7.51 -7.51
C VAL A 311 3.67 -8.46 -8.15
N ALA A 312 3.94 -9.76 -8.06
CA ALA A 312 3.02 -10.78 -8.55
C ALA A 312 1.62 -10.61 -7.91
N PRO A 313 0.52 -10.88 -8.63
CA PRO A 313 -0.80 -10.41 -8.19
C PRO A 313 -1.28 -10.97 -6.84
N ARG A 314 -0.81 -12.17 -6.48
CA ARG A 314 -1.12 -12.88 -5.22
C ARG A 314 0.03 -12.83 -4.20
N ASN A 315 1.04 -12.01 -4.45
CA ASN A 315 2.14 -11.77 -3.53
C ASN A 315 1.87 -10.51 -2.68
N PHE A 316 1.75 -10.72 -1.38
CA PHE A 316 1.46 -9.74 -0.35
C PHE A 316 2.27 -10.10 0.89
N ILE A 317 2.85 -9.08 1.54
CA ILE A 317 3.51 -9.25 2.82
C ILE A 317 2.69 -8.53 3.87
N PRO A 318 2.40 -9.15 5.03
CA PRO A 318 1.57 -8.51 6.04
C PRO A 318 2.07 -7.09 6.35
N GLY A 319 1.12 -6.15 6.46
CA GLY A 319 1.39 -4.72 6.58
C GLY A 319 1.59 -3.98 5.25
N ASP A 320 1.55 -4.65 4.10
CA ASP A 320 1.47 -3.96 2.81
C ASP A 320 0.16 -3.18 2.68
N TRP A 321 0.24 -2.01 2.06
CA TRP A 321 -0.92 -1.30 1.53
C TRP A 321 -1.03 -1.53 0.02
N ALA A 322 -2.09 -2.22 -0.37
CA ALA A 322 -2.48 -2.50 -1.74
C ALA A 322 -3.73 -1.70 -2.14
N TYR A 323 -3.99 -1.66 -3.44
CA TYR A 323 -5.18 -1.02 -3.99
C TYR A 323 -5.85 -1.93 -5.01
N PHE A 324 -7.16 -2.12 -4.82
CA PHE A 324 -8.04 -2.85 -5.74
C PHE A 324 -8.83 -1.82 -6.55
N VAL A 325 -8.43 -1.60 -7.80
CA VAL A 325 -9.03 -0.62 -8.71
C VAL A 325 -10.41 -1.10 -9.14
N ASN A 326 -11.40 -0.21 -9.12
CA ASN A 326 -12.66 -0.48 -9.79
C ASN A 326 -12.51 -0.22 -11.30
N THR A 327 -12.44 -1.28 -12.10
CA THR A 327 -12.31 -1.16 -13.56
C THR A 327 -13.64 -1.05 -14.30
N ASP A 328 -14.77 -1.05 -13.60
CA ASP A 328 -16.07 -0.82 -14.25
C ASP A 328 -16.21 0.66 -14.66
N PRO A 329 -16.45 0.96 -15.95
CA PRO A 329 -16.38 2.33 -16.46
C PRO A 329 -17.48 3.26 -15.92
N ARG A 330 -18.56 2.70 -15.36
CA ARG A 330 -19.68 3.48 -14.84
C ARG A 330 -19.56 3.73 -13.35
N SER A 331 -19.30 2.69 -12.56
CA SER A 331 -19.23 2.79 -11.10
C SER A 331 -17.92 3.44 -10.64
N SER A 332 -16.80 3.26 -11.36
CA SER A 332 -15.52 3.92 -11.04
C SER A 332 -15.58 5.45 -11.05
N GLN A 333 -16.54 6.04 -11.77
CA GLN A 333 -16.72 7.49 -11.84
C GLN A 333 -17.50 8.06 -10.65
N LYS A 334 -18.03 7.20 -9.77
CA LYS A 334 -18.76 7.62 -8.57
C LYS A 334 -17.78 7.82 -7.42
N THR A 335 -17.92 8.95 -6.73
CA THR A 335 -17.10 9.25 -5.55
C THR A 335 -17.26 8.16 -4.48
N GLY A 336 -16.14 7.59 -4.03
CA GLY A 336 -16.10 6.49 -3.08
C GLY A 336 -16.15 5.08 -3.69
N TYR A 337 -16.16 4.98 -5.02
CA TYR A 337 -16.20 3.71 -5.78
C TYR A 337 -15.02 3.58 -6.75
N GLU A 338 -14.01 4.43 -6.65
CA GLU A 338 -12.83 4.44 -7.52
C GLU A 338 -11.98 3.17 -7.34
N GLY A 339 -11.98 2.64 -6.13
CA GLY A 339 -11.28 1.43 -5.74
C GLY A 339 -11.23 1.28 -4.22
N SER A 340 -10.60 0.21 -3.76
CA SER A 340 -10.54 -0.16 -2.36
C SER A 340 -9.10 -0.17 -1.86
N ASN A 341 -8.81 0.71 -0.89
CA ASN A 341 -7.58 0.64 -0.10
C ASN A 341 -7.62 -0.61 0.77
N ALA A 342 -6.54 -1.39 0.78
CA ALA A 342 -6.50 -2.66 1.49
C ALA A 342 -5.16 -2.86 2.19
N ILE A 343 -5.21 -3.25 3.46
CA ILE A 343 -4.03 -3.57 4.27
C ILE A 343 -3.99 -5.07 4.45
N TYR A 344 -2.92 -5.72 4.02
CA TYR A 344 -2.82 -7.17 4.14
C TYR A 344 -2.51 -7.58 5.60
N LEU A 345 -3.33 -8.46 6.16
CA LEU A 345 -3.24 -8.94 7.55
C LEU A 345 -2.40 -10.22 7.69
N GLY A 346 -1.96 -10.80 6.58
CA GLY A 346 -1.60 -12.22 6.53
C GLY A 346 -2.84 -13.11 6.39
N ARG A 347 -2.62 -14.42 6.33
CA ARG A 347 -3.65 -15.47 6.35
C ARG A 347 -4.69 -15.34 5.23
N GLY A 348 -4.27 -14.79 4.09
CA GLY A 348 -5.15 -14.51 2.96
C GLY A 348 -6.24 -13.46 3.25
N LYS A 349 -6.04 -12.61 4.28
CA LYS A 349 -7.02 -11.62 4.76
C LYS A 349 -6.53 -10.18 4.63
N PHE A 350 -7.47 -9.27 4.46
CA PHE A 350 -7.28 -7.83 4.39
C PHE A 350 -8.12 -7.13 5.43
N GLY A 351 -7.60 -6.02 5.98
CA GLY A 351 -8.26 -5.23 7.00
C GLY A 351 -9.60 -4.66 6.55
N ASP A 352 -10.53 -4.61 7.50
CA ASP A 352 -11.79 -3.88 7.37
C ASP A 352 -11.76 -2.64 8.29
N PHE A 353 -11.65 -1.46 7.68
CA PHE A 353 -11.56 -0.20 8.42
C PHE A 353 -12.82 0.15 9.21
N TYR A 354 -13.97 -0.40 8.84
CA TYR A 354 -15.29 -0.02 9.35
C TYR A 354 -16.02 -1.15 10.07
N ASN A 355 -15.44 -2.36 10.06
CA ASN A 355 -16.01 -3.56 10.67
C ASN A 355 -17.39 -3.96 10.10
N ASP A 356 -17.61 -3.79 8.78
CA ASP A 356 -18.79 -4.32 8.06
C ASP A 356 -18.70 -5.85 7.84
N ASN A 357 -17.52 -6.44 7.99
CA ASN A 357 -17.24 -7.86 7.81
C ASN A 357 -16.34 -8.45 8.91
N HIS A 358 -16.63 -8.17 10.18
CA HIS A 358 -15.92 -8.75 11.33
C HIS A 358 -14.39 -8.55 11.27
N HIS A 359 -13.98 -7.30 11.05
CA HIS A 359 -12.60 -6.82 10.98
C HIS A 359 -11.73 -7.30 9.80
N ALA A 360 -12.20 -8.22 8.94
CA ALA A 360 -11.39 -8.70 7.84
C ALA A 360 -12.18 -9.23 6.63
N TYR A 361 -11.61 -9.10 5.44
CA TYR A 361 -12.08 -9.74 4.21
C TYR A 361 -11.05 -10.74 3.70
N THR A 362 -11.46 -11.89 3.17
CA THR A 362 -10.54 -12.72 2.36
C THR A 362 -10.19 -12.02 1.05
N PHE A 363 -9.14 -12.47 0.36
CA PHE A 363 -8.79 -11.96 -0.97
C PHE A 363 -9.97 -12.01 -1.96
N ASP A 364 -10.65 -13.15 -2.07
CA ASP A 364 -11.82 -13.30 -2.93
C ASP A 364 -12.96 -12.36 -2.49
N GLN A 365 -13.16 -12.17 -1.19
CA GLN A 365 -14.16 -11.21 -0.71
C GLN A 365 -13.81 -9.76 -1.07
N LYS A 366 -12.52 -9.37 -1.14
CA LYS A 366 -12.10 -8.05 -1.64
C LYS A 366 -12.33 -7.89 -3.15
N LEU A 367 -12.03 -8.93 -3.93
CA LEU A 367 -12.32 -8.94 -5.36
C LEU A 367 -13.83 -8.82 -5.61
N ASP A 368 -14.63 -9.60 -4.89
CA ASP A 368 -16.08 -9.56 -4.95
C ASP A 368 -16.60 -8.19 -4.49
N GLU A 369 -16.12 -7.64 -3.36
CA GLU A 369 -16.50 -6.31 -2.88
C GLU A 369 -16.41 -5.25 -3.98
N VAL A 370 -15.24 -5.09 -4.60
CA VAL A 370 -15.03 -4.08 -5.66
C VAL A 370 -15.82 -4.42 -6.92
N TYR A 371 -15.91 -5.69 -7.30
CA TYR A 371 -16.67 -6.09 -8.48
C TYR A 371 -18.15 -5.73 -8.36
N GLN A 372 -18.77 -5.98 -7.20
CA GLN A 372 -20.20 -5.81 -6.97
C GLN A 372 -20.67 -4.34 -6.94
N TRP A 373 -19.75 -3.38 -6.92
CA TRP A 373 -20.06 -1.96 -7.04
C TRP A 373 -20.80 -1.60 -8.33
N ARG A 374 -20.54 -2.34 -9.42
CA ARG A 374 -21.31 -2.24 -10.67
C ARG A 374 -22.80 -2.58 -10.49
N ASN A 375 -23.09 -3.43 -9.50
CA ASN A 375 -24.45 -3.88 -9.13
C ASN A 375 -25.06 -3.02 -8.02
N GLY A 376 -24.38 -1.95 -7.59
CA GLY A 376 -24.87 -1.05 -6.55
C GLY A 376 -24.83 -1.65 -5.13
N VAL A 377 -23.91 -2.60 -4.89
CA VAL A 377 -23.62 -3.16 -3.57
C VAL A 377 -22.50 -2.33 -2.94
N PHE A 378 -22.79 -1.39 -2.04
CA PHE A 378 -21.72 -0.64 -1.38
C PHE A 378 -21.38 -1.21 -0.01
N SER A 379 -22.41 -1.46 0.81
CA SER A 379 -22.26 -2.19 2.07
C SER A 379 -22.79 -3.59 1.85
N ARG A 380 -21.99 -4.61 2.17
CA ARG A 380 -22.41 -6.00 1.95
C ARG A 380 -23.59 -6.36 2.83
N SER A 381 -23.60 -5.86 4.06
CA SER A 381 -24.68 -6.07 5.02
C SER A 381 -25.99 -5.41 4.57
N ARG A 382 -25.92 -4.15 4.11
CA ARG A 382 -27.10 -3.38 3.67
C ARG A 382 -27.62 -3.79 2.29
N ASP A 383 -26.71 -4.05 1.36
CA ASP A 383 -27.01 -4.24 -0.07
C ASP A 383 -26.98 -5.72 -0.51
N PHE A 384 -27.00 -6.67 0.44
CA PHE A 384 -26.82 -8.11 0.18
C PHE A 384 -27.72 -8.67 -0.93
N LYS A 385 -28.95 -8.16 -1.06
CA LYS A 385 -29.93 -8.60 -2.07
C LYS A 385 -29.52 -8.28 -3.52
N LYS A 386 -28.56 -7.37 -3.72
CA LYS A 386 -28.09 -6.97 -5.05
C LYS A 386 -26.84 -7.75 -5.50
N ILE A 387 -26.26 -8.57 -4.61
CA ILE A 387 -25.05 -9.35 -4.88
C ILE A 387 -25.34 -10.37 -5.99
N GLN A 388 -24.51 -10.35 -7.02
CA GLN A 388 -24.57 -11.32 -8.13
C GLN A 388 -23.52 -12.41 -7.93
N LYS A 389 -23.80 -13.64 -8.37
CA LYS A 389 -22.79 -14.71 -8.27
C LYS A 389 -21.63 -14.47 -9.25
N ILE A 390 -20.41 -14.59 -8.76
CA ILE A 390 -19.17 -14.55 -9.56
C ILE A 390 -18.68 -15.98 -9.82
N SER A 391 -18.20 -16.26 -11.03
CA SER A 391 -17.64 -17.57 -11.38
C SER A 391 -16.20 -17.73 -10.89
N ALA A 392 -15.69 -18.98 -10.80
CA ALA A 392 -14.27 -19.21 -10.47
C ALA A 392 -13.32 -18.56 -11.51
N GLN A 393 -13.68 -18.62 -12.79
CA GLN A 393 -12.90 -17.98 -13.86
C GLN A 393 -12.88 -16.45 -13.71
N ASP A 394 -13.97 -15.86 -13.24
CA ASP A 394 -13.98 -14.42 -12.95
C ASP A 394 -13.06 -14.07 -11.79
N TYR A 395 -12.99 -14.88 -10.71
CA TYR A 395 -12.01 -14.63 -9.64
C TYR A 395 -10.57 -14.66 -10.17
N GLU A 396 -10.23 -15.64 -11.00
CA GLU A 396 -8.90 -15.72 -11.63
C GLU A 396 -8.61 -14.51 -12.54
N ARG A 397 -9.61 -13.99 -13.25
CA ARG A 397 -9.46 -12.78 -14.05
C ARG A 397 -9.33 -11.53 -13.18
N LEU A 398 -10.19 -11.38 -12.17
CA LEU A 398 -10.23 -10.21 -11.28
C LEU A 398 -8.96 -10.09 -10.43
N ALA A 399 -8.30 -11.22 -10.13
CA ALA A 399 -7.04 -11.24 -9.41
C ALA A 399 -5.85 -10.65 -10.19
N ARG A 400 -5.98 -10.42 -11.51
CA ARG A 400 -4.91 -9.87 -12.37
C ARG A 400 -4.79 -8.35 -12.27
N THR A 401 -3.83 -7.78 -13.00
CA THR A 401 -3.69 -6.32 -13.12
C THR A 401 -4.83 -5.69 -13.91
N PRO A 402 -5.13 -4.39 -13.73
CA PRO A 402 -6.11 -3.69 -14.54
C PRO A 402 -5.85 -3.78 -16.05
N GLU A 403 -4.59 -3.76 -16.47
CA GLU A 403 -4.16 -3.90 -17.86
C GLU A 403 -4.50 -5.29 -18.43
N GLU A 404 -4.56 -6.30 -17.58
CA GLU A 404 -4.93 -7.68 -17.90
C GLU A 404 -6.42 -7.97 -17.65
N GLY A 405 -7.23 -6.93 -17.40
CA GLY A 405 -8.67 -7.04 -17.16
C GLY A 405 -9.07 -7.45 -15.72
N GLY A 406 -8.12 -7.36 -14.79
CA GLY A 406 -8.32 -7.58 -13.36
C GLY A 406 -8.53 -6.29 -12.56
N LEU A 407 -8.32 -6.37 -11.25
CA LEU A 407 -8.54 -5.27 -10.30
C LEU A 407 -7.31 -4.93 -9.46
N VAL A 408 -6.30 -5.79 -9.42
CA VAL A 408 -5.22 -5.71 -8.43
C VAL A 408 -4.01 -5.03 -9.03
N LEU A 409 -3.61 -3.85 -8.52
CA LEU A 409 -2.37 -3.23 -8.99
C LEU A 409 -1.17 -4.15 -8.76
N ASP A 410 -0.11 -4.02 -9.56
CA ASP A 410 1.16 -4.74 -9.40
C ASP A 410 2.16 -3.99 -8.49
N ILE A 411 1.67 -2.99 -7.75
CA ILE A 411 2.43 -2.20 -6.80
C ILE A 411 1.93 -2.38 -5.36
N ARG A 412 2.83 -2.27 -4.38
CA ARG A 412 2.50 -2.25 -2.94
C ARG A 412 3.21 -1.08 -2.28
N ALA A 413 2.49 -0.28 -1.49
CA ALA A 413 3.13 0.68 -0.60
C ALA A 413 3.62 -0.05 0.66
N THR A 414 4.89 0.12 0.99
CA THR A 414 5.58 -0.59 2.07
C THR A 414 6.38 0.37 2.93
N PRO A 415 6.55 0.12 4.24
CA PRO A 415 7.33 0.99 5.11
C PRO A 415 8.77 1.18 4.62
N HIS A 416 9.30 2.38 4.84
CA HIS A 416 10.74 2.65 4.76
C HIS A 416 11.52 1.89 5.85
N LEU A 417 12.83 1.75 5.65
CA LEU A 417 13.77 1.14 6.61
C LEU A 417 14.26 2.21 7.60
N PHE A 418 13.37 2.65 8.48
CA PHE A 418 13.63 3.77 9.39
C PHE A 418 14.87 3.57 10.27
N GLY A 419 15.82 4.50 10.19
CA GLY A 419 17.08 4.43 10.92
C GLY A 419 18.16 3.56 10.27
N TYR A 420 17.88 3.02 9.07
CA TYR A 420 18.80 2.16 8.32
C TYR A 420 19.01 2.61 6.87
N GLU A 421 18.14 3.46 6.33
CA GLU A 421 18.34 4.08 5.02
C GLU A 421 18.28 5.61 5.12
N THR A 422 19.02 6.28 4.24
CA THR A 422 18.88 7.73 4.05
C THR A 422 17.54 7.99 3.41
N LEU A 423 16.58 8.51 4.18
CA LEU A 423 15.26 8.83 3.64
C LEU A 423 15.38 9.92 2.57
N PRO A 424 14.74 9.73 1.41
CA PRO A 424 14.86 10.68 0.31
C PRO A 424 14.30 12.05 0.73
N PRO A 425 14.91 13.16 0.27
CA PRO A 425 14.42 14.49 0.58
C PRO A 425 13.02 14.66 0.03
N LEU A 426 12.14 15.21 0.85
CA LEU A 426 10.81 15.61 0.42
C LEU A 426 10.96 16.99 -0.22
N GLY A 427 10.68 17.10 -1.51
CA GLY A 427 10.72 18.39 -2.20
C GLY A 427 9.76 19.38 -1.54
N THR A 428 10.18 20.65 -1.42
CA THR A 428 9.26 21.74 -1.10
C THR A 428 8.25 21.86 -2.23
N ARG A 429 6.96 21.95 -1.89
CA ARG A 429 5.88 22.05 -2.88
C ARG A 429 5.92 23.34 -3.68
#